data_AF-A0A521USW5-F1
#
_entry.id   AF-A0A521USW5-F1
#
_cell.length_a   1.000
_cell.length_b   1.000
_cell.length_c   1.000
_cell.angle_alpha   90.00
_cell.angle_beta   90.00
_cell.angle_gamma   90.00
#
_symmetry.space_group_name_H-M   'P 1'
#
loop_
_entity.id
_entity.type
_entity.pdbx_description
1 polymer ?
#
loop_
_entity_poly.entity_id
_entity_poly.type
_entity_poly.pdbx_seq_one_letter_code
_entity_poly.pdbx_strand_id
1 'polypeptide(L)' 'MKCTLRDCSGEYQERRVSQVFTRDGQSFVVEGIPAMVCDVCGDTILNWSTVDRLLRAIEVRPEPEKFLPVYLFDKEVA' A
#
# COMPACT_ATOMS: atom_id res chain seq x y z
N MET A 1 -16.99 9.00 1.32
CA MET A 1 -17.75 8.58 0.10
C MET A 1 -18.10 7.10 0.23
N LYS A 2 -19.24 6.63 -0.27
CA LYS A 2 -19.60 5.19 -0.15
C LYS A 2 -18.63 4.29 -0.92
N CYS A 3 -18.39 3.09 -0.39
CA CYS A 3 -17.63 2.06 -1.07
C CYS A 3 -18.29 1.67 -2.41
N THR A 4 -17.49 1.47 -3.46
CA THR A 4 -17.99 1.10 -4.80
C THR A 4 -17.99 -0.41 -5.03
N LEU A 5 -17.39 -1.19 -4.12
CA LEU A 5 -17.44 -2.64 -4.19
C LEU A 5 -18.85 -3.15 -3.88
N ARG A 6 -19.29 -4.13 -4.67
CA ARG A 6 -20.61 -4.75 -4.54
C ARG A 6 -20.77 -5.34 -3.14
N ASP A 7 -21.96 -5.12 -2.55
CA ASP A 7 -22.34 -5.63 -1.22
C ASP A 7 -21.48 -5.12 -0.05
N CYS A 8 -20.72 -4.03 -0.23
CA CYS A 8 -19.99 -3.36 0.85
C CYS A 8 -20.79 -2.16 1.39
N SER A 9 -21.10 -2.18 2.68
CA SER A 9 -21.80 -1.07 3.37
C SER A 9 -20.88 0.05 3.87
N GLY A 10 -19.57 -0.09 3.64
CA GLY A 10 -18.57 0.82 4.20
C GLY A 10 -18.46 2.17 3.49
N GLU A 11 -17.70 3.05 4.11
CA GLU A 11 -17.36 4.36 3.58
C GLU A 11 -15.84 4.55 3.52
N TYR A 12 -15.37 5.15 2.44
CA TYR A 12 -13.98 5.55 2.35
C TYR A 12 -13.69 6.74 3.25
N GLN A 13 -12.64 6.58 4.05
CA GLN A 13 -12.08 7.57 4.95
C GLN A 13 -10.63 7.88 4.56
N GLU A 14 -10.19 9.12 4.74
CA GLU A 14 -8.78 9.47 4.57
C GLU A 14 -7.94 8.73 5.62
N ARG A 15 -6.94 7.98 5.15
CA ARG A 15 -5.97 7.27 5.99
C ARG A 15 -4.59 7.33 5.37
N ARG A 16 -3.60 7.00 6.19
CA ARG A 16 -2.25 6.70 5.71
C ARG A 16 -2.05 5.19 5.74
N VAL A 17 -1.59 4.64 4.62
CA VAL A 17 -1.34 3.20 4.47
C VAL A 17 0.13 2.92 4.24
N SER A 18 0.53 1.67 4.48
CA SER A 18 1.83 1.13 4.12
C SER A 18 1.63 0.06 3.06
N GLN A 19 2.42 0.10 1.99
CA GLN A 19 2.35 -0.83 0.87
C GLN A 19 3.73 -1.43 0.61
N VAL A 20 3.76 -2.74 0.35
CA VAL A 20 4.95 -3.45 -0.10
C VAL A 20 5.00 -3.38 -1.63
N PHE A 21 6.13 -2.95 -2.16
CA PHE A 21 6.40 -2.92 -3.58
C PHE A 21 7.56 -3.86 -3.89
N THR A 22 7.50 -4.55 -5.02
CA THR A 22 8.61 -5.38 -5.51
C THR A 22 9.03 -4.88 -6.87
N ARG A 23 10.32 -4.55 -7.01
CA ARG A 23 10.93 -4.10 -8.26
C ARG A 23 12.29 -4.75 -8.41
N ASP A 24 12.60 -5.26 -9.60
CA ASP A 24 13.90 -5.88 -9.91
C ASP A 24 14.31 -6.99 -8.90
N GLY A 25 13.33 -7.74 -8.37
CA GLY A 25 13.56 -8.78 -7.36
C GLY A 25 13.83 -8.27 -5.94
N GLN A 26 13.81 -6.96 -5.72
CA GLN A 26 13.95 -6.33 -4.40
C GLN A 26 12.59 -5.83 -3.90
N SER A 27 12.21 -6.25 -2.71
CA SER A 27 11.02 -5.76 -2.03
C SER A 27 11.37 -4.60 -1.11
N PHE A 28 10.56 -3.55 -1.14
CA PHE A 28 10.67 -2.40 -0.25
C PHE A 28 9.29 -1.97 0.20
N VAL A 29 9.23 -1.27 1.33
CA VAL A 29 7.97 -0.81 1.92
C VAL A 29 7.93 0.71 1.84
N VAL A 30 6.83 1.25 1.33
CA VAL A 30 6.55 2.67 1.40
C VAL A 30 5.44 2.87 2.42
N GLU A 31 5.75 3.64 3.47
CA GLU A 31 4.82 3.95 4.54
C GLU A 31 4.24 5.35 4.40
N GLY A 32 3.11 5.59 5.06
CA GLY A 32 2.54 6.93 5.17
C GLY A 32 1.84 7.43 3.90
N ILE A 33 1.52 6.54 2.98
CA ILE A 33 0.88 6.86 1.69
C ILE A 33 -0.54 7.39 1.96
N PRO A 34 -0.86 8.64 1.57
CA PRO A 34 -2.22 9.16 1.68
C PRO A 34 -3.18 8.38 0.78
N ALA A 35 -4.27 7.88 1.34
CA ALA A 35 -5.24 7.08 0.62
C ALA A 35 -6.65 7.27 1.18
N MET A 36 -7.64 6.93 0.37
CA MET A 36 -9.02 6.74 0.80
C MET A 36 -9.23 5.24 1.04
N VAL A 37 -9.52 4.85 2.29
CA VAL A 37 -9.64 3.44 2.68
C VAL A 37 -11.04 3.17 3.20
N CYS A 38 -11.71 2.15 2.65
CA CYS A 38 -13.00 1.68 3.14
C CYS A 38 -12.83 1.13 4.56
N ASP A 39 -13.63 1.62 5.49
CA ASP A 39 -13.61 1.24 6.90
C ASP A 39 -14.13 -0.20 7.17
N VAL A 40 -14.81 -0.81 6.20
CA VAL A 40 -15.34 -2.18 6.30
C VAL A 40 -14.46 -3.19 5.57
N CYS A 41 -14.25 -3.03 4.26
CA CYS A 41 -13.56 -4.04 3.43
C CYS A 41 -12.07 -3.77 3.21
N GLY A 42 -11.57 -2.58 3.56
CA GLY A 42 -10.17 -2.22 3.36
C GLY A 42 -9.80 -1.83 1.92
N ASP A 43 -10.76 -1.77 0.99
CA ASP A 43 -10.50 -1.27 -0.36
C ASP A 43 -9.86 0.12 -0.32
N THR A 44 -8.86 0.34 -1.15
CA THR A 44 -7.94 1.47 -1.05
C THR A 44 -7.85 2.20 -2.38
N ILE A 45 -8.20 3.48 -2.38
CA ILE A 45 -8.12 4.36 -3.54
C ILE A 45 -6.98 5.36 -3.34
N LEU A 46 -6.10 5.43 -4.33
CA LEU A 46 -5.04 6.44 -4.42
C LEU A 46 -5.44 7.50 -5.45
N ASN A 47 -5.17 8.77 -5.14
CA ASN A 47 -5.33 9.84 -6.13
C ASN A 47 -4.12 9.90 -7.07
N TRP A 48 -4.29 10.55 -8.23
CA TRP A 48 -3.25 10.67 -9.24
C TRP A 48 -1.95 11.30 -8.73
N SER A 49 -2.04 12.34 -7.88
CA SER A 49 -0.84 12.99 -7.32
C SER A 49 -0.07 12.09 -6.37
N THR A 50 -0.74 11.21 -5.63
CA THR A 50 -0.10 10.20 -4.79
C THR A 50 0.59 9.15 -5.65
N VAL A 51 -0.07 8.68 -6.71
CA VAL A 51 0.53 7.72 -7.65
C VAL A 51 1.78 8.29 -8.32
N ASP A 52 1.73 9.52 -8.86
CA ASP A 52 2.90 10.18 -9.47
C ASP A 52 4.07 10.30 -8.47
N ARG A 53 3.79 10.73 -7.24
CA ARG A 53 4.82 10.82 -6.18
C ARG A 53 5.40 9.46 -5.81
N LEU A 54 4.58 8.42 -5.74
CA LEU A 54 5.05 7.05 -5.49
C LEU A 54 5.98 6.58 -6.61
N LEU A 55 5.60 6.75 -7.87
CA LEU A 55 6.42 6.35 -9.01
C LEU A 55 7.78 7.05 -9.00
N ARG A 56 7.82 8.36 -8.74
CA ARG A 56 9.08 9.12 -8.60
C ARG A 56 9.95 8.63 -7.45
N ALA A 57 9.34 8.37 -6.29
CA ALA A 57 10.05 7.85 -5.12
C ALA A 57 10.64 6.46 -5.37
N ILE A 58 9.98 5.64 -6.20
CA ILE A 58 10.42 4.28 -6.56
C ILE A 58 11.49 4.32 -7.66
N GLU A 59 11.47 5.31 -8.55
CA GLU A 59 12.51 5.51 -9.58
C GLU A 59 13.84 5.94 -8.98
N VAL A 60 13.80 6.90 -8.07
CA VAL A 60 14.98 7.38 -7.36
C VAL A 60 15.25 6.42 -6.21
N ARG A 61 15.92 5.28 -6.43
CA ARG A 61 16.24 4.27 -5.41
C ARG A 61 16.89 4.93 -4.17
N PRO A 62 16.12 5.34 -3.14
CA PRO A 62 16.68 6.09 -2.04
C PRO A 62 17.29 5.11 -1.04
N GLU A 63 18.25 5.57 -0.26
CA GLU A 63 18.67 4.79 0.91
C GLU A 63 17.47 4.63 1.85
N PRO A 64 17.10 3.40 2.27
CA PRO A 64 15.96 3.20 3.13
C PRO A 64 16.11 3.95 4.46
N GLU A 65 15.07 4.66 4.89
CA GLU A 65 15.07 5.31 6.21
C GLU A 65 15.14 4.30 7.36
N LYS A 66 14.65 3.07 7.12
CA LYS A 66 14.71 1.94 8.04
C LYS A 66 14.53 0.61 7.30
N PHE A 67 14.96 -0.47 7.95
CA PHE A 67 14.76 -1.84 7.48
C PHE A 67 13.70 -2.56 8.33
N LEU A 68 12.94 -3.47 7.71
CA LEU A 68 11.90 -4.26 8.38
C LEU A 68 12.28 -5.75 8.36
N PRO A 69 12.09 -6.48 9.47
CA PRO A 69 12.22 -7.93 9.45
C PRO A 69 11.08 -8.54 8.62
N VAL A 70 11.40 -9.53 7.78
CA VAL A 70 10.42 -10.27 6.98
C VAL A 70 10.26 -11.66 7.58
N TYR A 71 9.03 -12.00 7.95
CA TYR A 71 8.66 -13.33 8.43
C TYR A 71 7.95 -14.07 7.30
N LEU A 72 8.42 -15.27 7.00
CA LEU A 72 7.76 -16.15 6.05
C LEU A 72 6.66 -16.91 6.80
N PHE A 73 5.46 -16.96 6.21
CA PHE A 73 4.44 -17.92 6.62
C PHE A 73 4.95 -19.35 6.33
N ASP A 74 4.53 -20.34 7.13
CA ASP A 74 5.10 -21.69 7.17
C ASP A 74 5.52 -22.23 5.78
N LYS A 75 6.76 -22.73 5.69
CA LYS A 75 7.38 -23.21 4.44
C LYS A 75 6.71 -24.45 3.84
N GLU A 76 5.67 -24.99 4.48
CA GLU A 76 4.92 -26.14 4.01
C GLU A 76 3.67 -25.68 3.24
N VAL A 77 3.90 -25.09 2.08
CA VAL A 77 2.92 -25.23 1.00
C VAL A 77 3.40 -26.44 0.18
N ALA A 78 2.72 -27.57 0.40
CA ALA A 78 2.94 -28.81 -0.34
C ALA A 78 2.78 -28.64 -1.85
#